data_AF-A0A957YFD0-F1
#
_entry.id   AF-A0A957YFD0-F1
#
_cell.length_a   1.000
_cell.length_b   1.000
_cell.length_c   1.000
_cell.angle_alpha   90.00
_cell.angle_beta   90.00
_cell.angle_gamma   90.00
#
_symmetry.space_group_name_H-M   'P 1'
#
loop_
_entity.id
_entity.type
_entity.pdbx_description
1 polymer ?
#
loop_
_entity_poly.entity_id
_entity_poly.type
_entity_poly.pdbx_seq_one_letter_code
_entity_poly.pdbx_strand_id
1 'polypeptide(L)'
;MHRIDPPSTQFKPMLVERSHPSLPELKERVELSTNMMGFASTLLSQSINIIKEFELFQKVPDEPAQPYLFQAELVNHHRLKDDELRYLRSSGKGMTPVEAQMGALGEGVESYSALSWYPDEIRFARRAELEAESVAPNKLGLYLPEQYAELSYTPYTDDSIVG
;
A
#
# COMPACT_ATOMS: atom_id res chain seq x y z
N MET A 1 41.67 22.48 -12.70
CA MET A 1 40.72 21.75 -11.84
C MET A 1 39.42 21.63 -12.64
N HIS A 2 39.25 20.54 -13.40
CA HIS A 2 38.11 20.36 -14.29
C HIS A 2 36.92 19.83 -13.49
N ARG A 3 35.83 20.62 -13.43
CA ARG A 3 34.52 20.14 -12.98
C ARG A 3 33.96 19.25 -14.07
N ILE A 4 33.69 17.99 -13.73
CA ILE A 4 32.91 17.07 -14.55
C ILE A 4 31.46 17.26 -14.08
N ASP A 5 30.62 17.84 -14.93
CA ASP A 5 29.19 17.90 -14.67
C ASP A 5 28.61 16.47 -14.78
N PRO A 6 27.73 16.04 -13.85
CA PRO A 6 27.11 14.73 -13.94
C PRO A 6 26.22 14.65 -15.20
N PRO A 7 26.12 13.48 -15.85
CA PRO A 7 25.31 13.32 -17.04
C PRO A 7 23.85 13.66 -16.70
N SER A 8 23.28 14.57 -17.50
CA SER A 8 21.86 14.92 -17.45
C SER A 8 21.04 13.67 -17.72
N THR A 9 20.58 13.04 -16.64
CA THR A 9 19.65 11.92 -16.76
C THR A 9 18.30 12.53 -17.12
N GLN A 10 18.05 12.71 -18.41
CA GLN A 10 16.71 12.98 -18.92
C GLN A 10 15.85 11.77 -18.60
N PHE A 11 15.14 11.82 -17.47
CA PHE A 11 14.00 10.95 -17.24
C PHE A 11 12.97 11.29 -18.31
N LYS A 12 12.94 10.49 -19.38
CA LYS A 12 11.85 10.51 -20.34
C LYS A 12 10.63 10.03 -19.55
N PRO A 13 9.58 10.84 -19.34
CA PRO A 13 8.37 10.36 -18.69
C PRO A 13 7.83 9.27 -19.60
N MET A 14 7.97 8.03 -19.16
CA MET A 14 7.30 6.92 -19.81
C MET A 14 5.83 7.15 -19.47
N LEU A 15 5.03 7.54 -20.47
CA LEU A 15 3.58 7.51 -20.37
C LEU A 15 3.23 6.05 -20.07
N VAL A 16 3.05 5.72 -18.79
CA VAL A 16 2.58 4.42 -18.37
C VAL A 16 1.10 4.42 -18.72
N GLU A 17 0.79 3.94 -19.91
CA GLU A 17 -0.58 3.69 -20.33
C GLU A 17 -1.17 2.71 -19.31
N ARG A 18 -2.36 3.04 -18.79
CA ARG A 18 -3.05 2.25 -17.77
C ARG A 18 -3.26 0.83 -18.28
N SER A 19 -2.45 -0.12 -17.80
CA SER A 19 -2.58 -1.54 -18.15
C SER A 19 -3.51 -2.30 -17.20
N HIS A 20 -3.99 -1.64 -16.14
CA HIS A 20 -4.84 -2.24 -15.12
C HIS A 20 -6.32 -1.93 -15.37
N PRO A 21 -7.20 -2.95 -15.33
CA PRO A 21 -8.64 -2.76 -15.50
C PRO A 21 -9.20 -1.83 -14.42
N SER A 22 -10.18 -1.02 -14.80
CA SER A 22 -11.00 -0.22 -13.91
C SER A 22 -11.85 -1.09 -12.97
N LEU A 23 -12.38 -0.50 -11.89
CA LEU A 23 -13.25 -1.23 -10.96
C LEU A 23 -14.48 -1.86 -11.65
N PRO A 24 -15.19 -1.20 -12.59
CA PRO A 24 -16.23 -1.84 -13.37
C PRO A 24 -15.75 -3.06 -14.17
N GLU A 25 -14.62 -2.93 -14.87
CA GLU A 25 -14.02 -4.03 -15.66
C GLU A 25 -13.58 -5.20 -14.78
N LEU A 26 -13.13 -4.94 -13.55
CA LEU A 26 -12.80 -5.98 -12.57
C LEU A 26 -14.05 -6.73 -12.10
N LYS A 27 -15.17 -6.04 -11.88
CA LYS A 27 -16.44 -6.65 -11.44
C LYS A 27 -17.00 -7.61 -12.49
N GLU A 28 -16.80 -7.33 -13.77
CA GLU A 28 -17.26 -8.16 -14.88
C GLU A 28 -16.42 -9.43 -15.08
N ARG A 29 -15.18 -9.46 -14.57
CA ARG A 29 -14.20 -10.55 -14.79
C ARG A 29 -14.22 -11.65 -13.72
N VAL A 30 -15.17 -11.65 -12.79
CA VAL A 30 -15.11 -12.46 -11.57
C VAL A 30 -15.42 -13.95 -11.82
N GLU A 31 -14.37 -14.74 -12.04
CA GLU A 31 -14.09 -15.91 -11.20
C GLU A 31 -12.98 -15.51 -10.22
N LEU A 32 -13.37 -15.11 -9.00
CA LEU A 32 -12.40 -14.75 -7.97
C LEU A 32 -11.71 -16.04 -7.50
N SER A 33 -10.51 -16.30 -8.02
CA SER A 33 -9.61 -17.26 -7.40
C SER A 33 -9.25 -16.73 -6.02
N THR A 34 -9.77 -17.38 -4.98
CA THR A 34 -9.42 -17.10 -3.58
C THR A 34 -8.07 -17.69 -3.17
N ASN A 35 -7.36 -18.34 -4.10
CA ASN A 35 -6.12 -19.03 -3.83
C ASN A 35 -4.90 -18.14 -4.12
N MET A 36 -4.56 -17.28 -3.16
CA MET A 36 -3.37 -16.41 -3.23
C MET A 36 -2.06 -17.19 -3.39
N MET A 37 -2.00 -18.45 -2.92
CA MET A 37 -0.81 -19.28 -3.09
C MET A 37 -0.49 -19.56 -4.56
N GLY A 38 -1.49 -19.57 -5.45
CA GLY A 38 -1.28 -19.71 -6.89
C GLY A 38 -0.44 -18.59 -7.51
N PHE A 39 -0.35 -17.44 -6.83
CA PHE A 39 0.42 -16.28 -7.27
C PHE A 39 1.74 -16.10 -6.52
N ALA A 40 2.05 -16.94 -5.52
CA ALA A 40 3.23 -16.77 -4.68
C ALA A 40 4.53 -16.70 -5.51
N SER A 41 4.68 -17.55 -6.53
CA SER A 41 5.86 -17.54 -7.41
C SER A 41 6.01 -16.26 -8.24
N THR A 42 4.92 -15.55 -8.52
CA THR A 42 4.94 -14.27 -9.25
C THR A 42 5.13 -13.06 -8.33
N LEU A 43 4.77 -13.20 -7.05
CA LEU A 43 4.88 -12.12 -6.06
C LEU A 43 6.23 -12.09 -5.35
N LEU A 44 6.88 -13.25 -5.23
CA LEU A 44 8.15 -13.41 -4.52
C LEU A 44 9.34 -13.17 -5.44
N SER A 45 10.24 -12.26 -5.06
CA SER A 45 11.58 -12.12 -5.61
C SER A 45 12.40 -11.21 -4.72
N GLN A 46 13.66 -11.57 -4.48
CA GLN A 46 14.58 -10.78 -3.66
C GLN A 46 14.91 -9.40 -4.25
N SER A 47 14.55 -9.12 -5.51
CA SER A 47 15.06 -7.93 -6.21
C SER A 47 14.04 -7.21 -7.10
N ILE A 48 13.05 -7.91 -7.66
CA ILE A 48 12.23 -7.35 -8.75
C ILE A 48 10.71 -7.46 -8.56
N ASN A 49 10.23 -8.28 -7.62
CA ASN A 49 8.80 -8.45 -7.36
C ASN A 49 8.38 -7.70 -6.09
N ILE A 50 7.18 -7.96 -5.58
CA ILE A 50 6.59 -7.19 -4.48
C ILE A 50 7.16 -7.62 -3.12
N ILE A 51 7.42 -8.92 -2.92
CA ILE A 51 7.82 -9.50 -1.63
C ILE A 51 9.23 -10.10 -1.74
N LYS A 52 10.14 -9.65 -0.86
CA LYS A 52 11.57 -10.01 -0.82
C LYS A 52 11.84 -11.22 0.08
N GLU A 53 11.15 -11.27 1.22
CA GLU A 53 11.29 -12.30 2.26
C GLU A 53 9.91 -12.79 2.64
N PHE A 54 9.80 -14.09 2.89
CA PHE A 54 8.54 -14.75 3.18
C PHE A 54 8.80 -15.95 4.09
N GLU A 55 8.53 -15.81 5.37
CA GLU A 55 8.94 -16.80 6.39
C GLU A 55 7.93 -17.03 7.50
N LEU A 56 8.01 -18.21 8.11
CA LEU A 56 7.26 -18.54 9.31
C LEU A 56 7.87 -17.82 10.51
N PHE A 57 7.06 -17.03 11.19
CA PHE A 57 7.47 -16.37 12.41
C PHE A 57 7.77 -17.38 13.52
N GLN A 58 8.96 -17.25 14.11
CA GLN A 58 9.40 -18.11 15.20
C GLN A 58 8.86 -17.60 16.52
N LYS A 59 7.94 -18.35 17.12
CA LYS A 59 7.40 -18.07 18.44
C LYS A 59 8.36 -18.51 19.54
N VAL A 60 8.32 -17.84 20.69
CA VAL A 60 9.06 -18.29 21.87
C VAL A 60 8.44 -19.57 22.44
N PRO A 61 9.21 -20.42 23.16
CA PRO A 61 8.74 -21.75 23.58
C PRO A 61 7.46 -21.77 24.44
N ASP A 62 7.20 -20.69 25.19
CA ASP A 62 6.02 -20.58 26.07
C ASP A 62 4.76 -20.08 25.35
N GLU A 63 4.88 -19.70 24.07
CA GLU A 63 3.73 -19.28 23.28
C GLU A 63 2.94 -20.49 22.75
N PRO A 64 1.60 -20.37 22.64
CA PRO A 64 0.79 -21.40 22.00
C PRO A 64 1.27 -21.68 20.57
N ALA A 65 1.33 -22.96 20.19
CA ALA A 65 1.76 -23.37 18.85
C ALA A 65 0.92 -22.69 17.74
N GLN A 66 -0.38 -22.51 17.95
CA GLN A 66 -1.30 -21.83 17.05
C GLN A 66 -1.78 -20.48 17.60
N PRO A 67 -2.16 -19.51 16.74
CA PRO A 67 -2.20 -19.59 15.27
C PRO A 67 -0.80 -19.56 14.65
N TYR A 68 -0.60 -20.15 13.49
CA TYR A 68 0.61 -19.94 12.71
C TYR A 68 0.69 -18.47 12.31
N LEU A 69 1.90 -17.91 12.36
CA LEU A 69 2.19 -16.54 11.98
C LEU A 69 3.22 -16.57 10.86
N PHE A 70 2.94 -15.88 9.77
CA PHE A 70 3.83 -15.77 8.62
C PHE A 70 4.12 -14.30 8.36
N GLN A 71 5.35 -13.97 8.00
CA GLN A 71 5.76 -12.60 7.68
C GLN A 71 6.16 -12.51 6.22
N ALA A 72 5.81 -11.40 5.59
CA ALA A 72 6.24 -11.02 4.25
C ALA A 72 6.92 -9.65 4.33
N GLU A 73 8.09 -9.48 3.73
CA GLU A 73 8.77 -8.18 3.66
C GLU A 73 8.74 -7.61 2.24
N LEU A 74 8.37 -6.34 2.08
CA LEU A 74 8.26 -5.68 0.77
C LEU A 74 9.61 -5.30 0.16
N VAL A 75 9.73 -5.45 -1.17
CA VAL A 75 10.85 -4.93 -1.97
C VAL A 75 10.69 -3.44 -2.24
N ASN A 76 11.77 -2.72 -2.56
CA ASN A 76 11.76 -1.34 -3.08
C ASN A 76 11.07 -0.28 -2.20
N HIS A 77 11.03 -0.54 -0.90
CA HIS A 77 10.51 0.37 0.11
C HIS A 77 11.44 1.55 0.44
N HIS A 78 12.59 1.68 -0.21
CA HIS A 78 13.51 2.82 -0.05
C HIS A 78 12.91 4.17 -0.46
N ARG A 79 11.71 4.16 -1.04
CA ARG A 79 10.90 5.36 -1.30
C ARG A 79 10.09 5.83 -0.10
N LEU A 80 9.95 4.97 0.92
CA LEU A 80 9.32 5.29 2.20
C LEU A 80 10.30 6.05 3.09
N LYS A 81 9.78 6.97 3.89
CA LYS A 81 10.57 7.65 4.92
C LYS A 81 10.83 6.72 6.10
N ASP A 82 11.83 7.01 6.93
CA ASP A 82 12.23 6.16 8.07
C ASP A 82 11.11 5.90 9.09
N ASP A 83 10.12 6.80 9.20
CA ASP A 83 8.95 6.65 10.06
C ASP A 83 7.85 5.74 9.47
N GLU A 84 7.94 5.40 8.19
CA GLU A 84 7.03 4.53 7.45
C GLU A 84 7.55 3.08 7.35
N LEU A 85 8.71 2.78 7.96
CA LEU A 85 9.32 1.44 7.95
C LEU A 85 8.46 0.36 8.65
N ARG A 86 7.42 0.74 9.38
CA ARG A 86 6.44 -0.21 9.94
C ARG A 86 5.60 -0.91 8.86
N TYR A 87 5.47 -0.32 7.67
CA TYR A 87 4.73 -0.89 6.53
C TYR A 87 5.57 -1.85 5.70
N LEU A 88 6.83 -2.11 6.11
CA LEU A 88 7.71 -3.04 5.41
C LEU A 88 7.30 -4.48 5.56
N ARG A 89 6.69 -4.81 6.70
CA ARG A 89 6.38 -6.18 7.07
C ARG A 89 4.88 -6.35 7.16
N SER A 90 4.38 -7.26 6.34
CA SER A 90 3.02 -7.74 6.37
C SER A 90 2.98 -9.08 7.11
N SER A 91 1.86 -9.36 7.79
CA SER A 91 1.75 -10.51 8.69
C SER A 91 0.44 -11.27 8.51
N GLY A 92 0.55 -12.52 8.10
CA GLY A 92 -0.59 -13.41 8.04
C GLY A 92 -0.68 -14.28 9.26
N LYS A 93 -1.92 -14.55 9.69
CA LYS A 93 -2.22 -15.48 10.77
C LYS A 93 -3.26 -16.50 10.33
N GLY A 94 -3.10 -17.75 10.76
CA GLY A 94 -4.00 -18.83 10.37
C GLY A 94 -3.95 -20.00 11.34
N MET A 95 -5.01 -20.82 11.34
CA MET A 95 -5.02 -22.08 12.08
C MET A 95 -4.21 -23.16 11.35
N THR A 96 -3.96 -22.96 10.05
CA THR A 96 -3.00 -23.73 9.26
C THR A 96 -1.85 -22.85 8.76
N PRO A 97 -0.69 -23.43 8.42
CA PRO A 97 0.41 -22.67 7.81
C PRO A 97 0.00 -22.00 6.49
N VAL A 98 -0.84 -22.67 5.67
CA VAL A 98 -1.29 -22.15 4.38
C VAL A 98 -2.19 -20.92 4.54
N GLU A 99 -3.08 -20.92 5.53
CA GLU A 99 -3.89 -19.74 5.86
C GLU A 99 -3.01 -18.56 6.29
N ALA A 100 -2.01 -18.80 7.13
CA ALA A 100 -1.06 -17.77 7.54
C ALA A 100 -0.25 -17.24 6.36
N GLN A 101 0.18 -18.11 5.44
CA GLN A 101 0.87 -17.72 4.21
C GLN A 101 -0.01 -16.86 3.29
N MET A 102 -1.24 -17.27 3.04
CA MET A 102 -2.19 -16.51 2.21
C MET A 102 -2.46 -15.12 2.80
N GLY A 103 -2.63 -15.03 4.12
CA GLY A 103 -2.81 -13.75 4.81
C GLY A 103 -1.60 -12.82 4.63
N ALA A 104 -0.39 -13.35 4.79
CA ALA A 104 0.84 -12.56 4.67
C ALA A 104 1.07 -12.06 3.24
N LEU A 105 0.79 -12.90 2.23
CA LEU A 105 0.85 -12.50 0.83
C LEU A 105 -0.21 -11.45 0.48
N GLY A 106 -1.44 -11.63 0.97
CA GLY A 106 -2.55 -10.71 0.75
C GLY A 106 -2.26 -9.32 1.31
N GLU A 107 -1.85 -9.26 2.57
CA GLU A 107 -1.48 -8.00 3.23
C GLU A 107 -0.24 -7.35 2.58
N GLY A 108 0.71 -8.15 2.08
CA GLY A 108 1.85 -7.65 1.31
C GLY A 108 1.43 -6.96 0.02
N VAL A 109 0.55 -7.60 -0.76
CA VAL A 109 0.00 -7.00 -1.98
C VAL A 109 -0.83 -5.76 -1.66
N GLU A 110 -1.68 -5.81 -0.64
CA GLU A 110 -2.47 -4.67 -0.17
C GLU A 110 -1.58 -3.47 0.17
N SER A 111 -0.55 -3.70 0.97
CA SER A 111 0.38 -2.65 1.40
C SER A 111 1.14 -2.05 0.22
N TYR A 112 1.64 -2.88 -0.70
CA TYR A 112 2.30 -2.40 -1.92
C TYR A 112 1.36 -1.59 -2.82
N SER A 113 0.13 -2.07 -3.00
CA SER A 113 -0.89 -1.37 -3.78
C SER A 113 -1.28 -0.04 -3.16
N ALA A 114 -1.37 0.06 -1.84
CA ALA A 114 -1.66 1.31 -1.13
C ALA A 114 -0.56 2.38 -1.32
N LEU A 115 0.68 1.94 -1.57
CA LEU A 115 1.81 2.83 -1.85
C LEU A 115 1.96 3.18 -3.33
N SER A 116 1.21 2.52 -4.21
CA SER A 116 1.24 2.73 -5.64
C SER A 116 0.12 3.69 -6.05
N TRP A 117 0.48 4.88 -6.54
CA TRP A 117 -0.47 5.87 -7.03
C TRP A 117 -0.03 6.43 -8.37
N TYR A 118 -1.00 6.86 -9.17
CA TYR A 118 -0.78 7.50 -10.46
C TYR A 118 -1.10 9.00 -10.31
N PRO A 119 -0.13 9.91 -10.54
CA PRO A 119 -0.37 11.35 -10.40
C PRO A 119 -1.57 11.85 -11.21
N ASP A 120 -1.79 11.29 -12.40
CA ASP A 120 -2.88 11.66 -13.30
C ASP A 120 -4.27 11.27 -12.76
N GLU A 121 -4.34 10.40 -11.75
CA GLU A 121 -5.58 10.05 -11.05
C GLU A 121 -5.86 10.94 -9.83
N ILE A 122 -4.91 11.82 -9.45
CA ILE A 122 -5.06 12.73 -8.31
C ILE A 122 -5.55 14.09 -8.81
N ARG A 123 -6.66 14.57 -8.25
CA ARG A 123 -7.19 15.91 -8.52
C ARG A 123 -7.12 16.77 -7.27
N PHE A 124 -6.41 17.89 -7.38
CA PHE A 124 -6.37 18.93 -6.36
C PHE A 124 -7.44 19.97 -6.69
N ALA A 125 -8.49 20.02 -5.88
CA ALA A 125 -9.61 20.92 -6.06
C ALA A 125 -10.33 21.13 -4.72
N ARG A 126 -11.05 22.25 -4.59
CA ARG A 126 -12.02 22.40 -3.49
C ARG A 126 -13.17 21.44 -3.70
N ARG A 127 -13.86 21.09 -2.61
CA ARG A 127 -15.02 20.18 -2.68
C ARG A 127 -16.09 20.70 -3.64
N ALA A 128 -16.35 22.01 -3.62
CA ALA A 128 -17.34 22.66 -4.48
C ALA A 128 -16.97 22.64 -5.98
N GLU A 129 -15.70 22.36 -6.31
CA GLU A 129 -15.20 22.30 -7.69
C GLU A 129 -15.25 20.86 -8.25
N LEU A 130 -15.61 19.86 -7.42
CA LEU A 130 -15.76 18.49 -7.85
C LEU A 130 -17.09 18.29 -8.60
N GLU A 131 -17.00 17.82 -9.84
CA GLU A 131 -18.17 17.52 -10.68
C GLU A 131 -18.94 16.26 -10.24
N ALA A 132 -18.32 15.42 -9.40
CA ALA A 132 -18.87 14.16 -8.92
C ALA A 132 -19.10 14.18 -7.41
N GLU A 133 -19.93 13.24 -6.94
CA GLU A 133 -20.12 13.02 -5.50
C GLU A 133 -18.78 12.73 -4.82
N SER A 134 -18.57 13.37 -3.67
CA SER A 134 -17.38 13.19 -2.85
C SER A 134 -17.76 12.92 -1.39
N VAL A 135 -16.93 12.20 -0.66
CA VAL A 135 -17.13 11.96 0.78
C VAL A 135 -16.33 12.99 1.57
N ALA A 136 -16.96 13.69 2.52
CA ALA A 136 -16.25 14.65 3.35
C ALA A 136 -15.41 13.93 4.42
N PRO A 137 -14.14 14.31 4.66
CA PRO A 137 -13.30 13.66 5.67
C PRO A 137 -13.91 13.61 7.06
N ASN A 138 -14.70 14.61 7.46
CA ASN A 138 -15.40 14.63 8.74
C ASN A 138 -16.50 13.54 8.87
N LYS A 139 -16.92 12.91 7.77
CA LYS A 139 -17.84 11.75 7.77
C LYS A 139 -17.14 10.42 8.05
N LEU A 140 -15.80 10.40 8.02
CA LEU A 140 -15.01 9.19 8.27
C LEU A 140 -14.72 8.96 9.76
N GLY A 141 -15.23 9.82 10.66
CA GLY A 141 -15.11 9.64 12.11
C GLY A 141 -13.67 9.66 12.63
N LEU A 142 -12.81 10.50 12.04
CA LEU A 142 -11.36 10.46 12.29
C LEU A 142 -10.97 10.94 13.70
N TYR A 143 -11.48 12.10 14.12
CA TYR A 143 -11.13 12.74 15.40
C TYR A 143 -12.32 13.50 15.99
N LEU A 144 -12.37 13.57 17.32
CA LEU A 144 -13.26 14.47 18.07
C LEU A 144 -12.80 15.93 17.92
N PRO A 145 -13.72 16.92 17.99
CA PRO A 145 -13.38 18.34 17.82
C PRO A 145 -12.22 18.82 18.71
N GLU A 146 -12.20 18.41 19.97
CA GLU A 146 -11.19 18.76 20.97
C GLU A 146 -9.80 18.17 20.69
N GLN A 147 -9.72 17.05 19.95
CA GLN A 147 -8.43 16.41 19.63
C GLN A 147 -7.62 17.23 18.61
N TYR A 148 -8.26 18.06 17.81
CA TYR A 148 -7.59 18.88 16.80
C TYR A 148 -6.64 19.93 17.37
N ALA A 149 -6.78 20.29 18.66
CA ALA A 149 -5.85 21.19 19.33
C ALA A 149 -4.43 20.59 19.46
N GLU A 150 -4.31 19.26 19.43
CA GLU A 150 -3.06 18.52 19.61
C GLU A 150 -2.46 18.00 18.28
N LEU A 151 -3.14 18.22 17.16
CA LEU A 151 -2.73 17.71 15.84
C LEU A 151 -1.96 18.78 15.05
N SER A 152 -1.08 18.34 14.16
CA SER A 152 -0.32 19.22 13.27
C SER A 152 -1.13 19.75 12.07
N TYR A 153 -2.43 19.49 12.02
CA TYR A 153 -3.33 19.91 10.95
C TYR A 153 -4.69 20.33 11.52
N THR A 154 -5.35 21.24 10.80
CA THR A 154 -6.65 21.77 11.19
C THR A 154 -7.79 20.85 10.77
N PRO A 155 -8.97 20.95 11.41
CA PRO A 155 -10.17 20.27 10.94
C PRO A 155 -10.48 20.61 9.48
N TYR A 156 -10.96 19.61 8.73
CA TYR A 156 -11.43 19.81 7.37
C TYR A 156 -12.66 20.73 7.32
N THR A 157 -12.67 21.61 6.32
CA THR A 157 -13.82 22.42 5.89
C THR A 157 -13.99 22.30 4.37
N ASP A 158 -15.16 22.64 3.83
CA ASP A 158 -15.40 22.58 2.38
C ASP A 158 -14.50 23.57 1.59
N ASP A 159 -13.98 24.60 2.27
CA ASP A 159 -13.02 25.57 1.75
C ASP A 159 -11.56 25.13 1.88
N SER A 160 -11.29 24.00 2.55
CA SER A 160 -9.94 23.48 2.72
C SER A 160 -9.30 23.18 1.36
N ILE A 161 -8.12 23.73 1.13
CA ILE A 161 -7.31 23.44 -0.04
C ILE A 161 -6.39 22.28 0.35
N VAL A 162 -6.59 21.12 -0.27
CA VAL A 162 -5.68 19.98 -0.13
C VAL A 162 -4.48 20.27 -1.04
N GLY A 163 -3.28 20.33 -0.49
CA GLY A 163 -2.04 20.71 -1.20
C GLY A 163 -0.95 21.16 -0.23
#